data_AF-A0A918A887-F1
#
_entry.id   AF-A0A918A887-F1
#
_cell.length_a   1.000
_cell.length_b   1.000
_cell.length_c   1.000
_cell.angle_alpha   90.00
_cell.angle_beta   90.00
_cell.angle_gamma   90.00
#
_symmetry.space_group_name_H-M   'P 1'
#
loop_
_entity.id
_entity.type
_entity.pdbx_description
1 polymer ?
#
loop_
_entity_poly.entity_id
_entity_poly.type
_entity_poly.pdbx_seq_one_letter_code
_entity_poly.pdbx_strand_id
1 'polypeptide(L)'
;MTVPGVPLPRGGRLRELCRDGFLLLVGEMCDSGLFAQVLGKVTTAPLAVRGLAEMDGTGTLAERLGAGPDEARLIRPDAHIAAIIPHAGPEQVKAAVRRASRLSKE
;
A
#
# COMPACT_ATOMS: atom_id res chain seq x y z
N MET A 1 -7.55 -10.63 -3.32
CA MET A 1 -8.05 -9.60 -4.27
C MET A 1 -6.87 -9.05 -5.04
N THR A 2 -6.95 -8.93 -6.37
CA THR A 2 -5.88 -8.35 -7.19
C THR A 2 -6.15 -6.87 -7.40
N VAL A 3 -5.09 -6.07 -7.43
CA VAL A 3 -5.18 -4.63 -7.67
C VAL A 3 -5.58 -4.36 -9.14
N PRO A 4 -6.60 -3.51 -9.39
CA PRO A 4 -6.99 -3.14 -10.73
C PRO A 4 -5.85 -2.39 -11.45
N GLY A 5 -5.72 -2.60 -12.76
CA GLY A 5 -4.72 -1.95 -13.61
C GLY A 5 -5.06 -0.49 -13.92
N VAL A 6 -5.29 0.32 -12.88
CA VAL A 6 -5.69 1.73 -13.00
C VAL A 6 -4.50 2.55 -13.53
N PRO A 7 -4.71 3.35 -14.60
CA PRO A 7 -3.70 4.31 -15.05
C PRO A 7 -3.54 5.41 -14.01
N LEU A 8 -2.30 5.80 -13.72
CA LEU A 8 -2.01 6.89 -12.81
C LEU A 8 -1.85 8.20 -13.60
N PRO A 9 -2.27 9.35 -13.05
CA PRO A 9 -2.20 10.64 -13.74
C PRO A 9 -0.77 11.09 -14.08
N ARG A 10 0.24 10.58 -13.36
CA ARG A 10 1.67 10.85 -13.66
C ARG A 10 2.30 9.89 -14.68
N GLY A 11 1.49 9.08 -15.35
CA GLY A 11 1.95 8.02 -16.26
C GLY A 11 2.27 6.71 -15.51
N GLY A 12 2.09 5.59 -16.21
CA GLY A 12 2.25 4.24 -15.65
C GLY A 12 0.97 3.63 -15.08
N ARG A 13 1.04 2.36 -14.68
CA ARG A 13 -0.05 1.60 -14.06
C ARG A 13 0.28 1.30 -12.61
N LEU A 14 -0.72 1.27 -11.74
CA LEU A 14 -0.54 0.88 -10.33
C LEU A 14 0.18 -0.47 -10.18
N ARG A 15 -0.08 -1.41 -11.11
CA ARG A 15 0.61 -2.71 -11.16
C ARG A 15 2.12 -2.64 -11.37
N GLU A 16 2.62 -1.62 -12.07
CA GLU A 16 4.06 -1.45 -12.32
C GLU A 16 4.78 -1.01 -11.05
N LEU A 17 4.18 -0.08 -10.29
CA LEU A 17 4.70 0.37 -9.00
C LEU A 17 4.77 -0.73 -7.94
N CYS A 18 3.96 -1.78 -8.08
CA CYS A 18 4.00 -2.91 -7.17
C CYS A 18 5.26 -3.75 -7.39
N ARG A 19 5.82 -3.83 -8.60
CA ARG A 19 6.86 -4.83 -8.93
C ARG A 19 8.18 -4.63 -8.20
N ASP A 20 8.45 -3.42 -7.72
CA ASP A 20 9.68 -3.10 -6.99
C ASP A 20 9.69 -3.67 -5.56
N GLY A 21 8.55 -4.13 -5.02
CA GLY A 21 8.48 -4.67 -3.67
C GLY A 21 7.07 -4.66 -3.07
N PHE A 22 6.99 -4.54 -1.75
CA PHE A 22 5.71 -4.28 -1.11
C PHE A 22 5.31 -2.82 -1.32
N LEU A 23 4.03 -2.57 -1.56
CA LEU A 23 3.47 -1.23 -1.62
C LEU A 23 2.39 -1.08 -0.56
N LEU A 24 2.55 -0.11 0.34
CA LEU A 24 1.51 0.31 1.27
C LEU A 24 0.81 1.55 0.70
N LEU A 25 -0.45 1.40 0.30
CA LEU A 25 -1.32 2.52 -0.04
C LEU A 25 -2.06 2.96 1.21
N VAL A 26 -1.99 4.24 1.53
CA VAL A 26 -2.66 4.80 2.71
C VAL A 26 -3.73 5.81 2.29
N GLY A 27 -4.85 5.80 3.02
CA GLY A 27 -5.91 6.80 2.87
C GLY A 27 -5.46 8.20 3.30
N GLU A 28 -6.27 9.19 3.00
CA GLU A 28 -5.97 10.62 3.24
C GLU A 28 -5.77 10.97 4.72
N MET A 29 -6.41 10.26 5.65
CA MET A 29 -6.28 10.47 7.10
C MET A 29 -5.07 9.74 7.70
N CYS A 30 -4.29 9.05 6.88
CA CYS A 30 -3.12 8.29 7.31
C CYS A 30 -1.82 9.00 6.91
N ASP A 31 -0.87 9.10 7.84
CA ASP A 31 0.43 9.74 7.60
C ASP A 31 1.39 8.77 6.88
N SER A 32 1.54 8.95 5.56
CA SER A 32 2.44 8.17 4.71
C SER A 32 3.90 8.28 5.15
N GLY A 33 4.33 9.45 5.63
CA GLY A 33 5.69 9.72 6.08
C GLY A 33 6.02 8.97 7.37
N LEU A 34 5.11 9.00 8.35
CA LEU A 34 5.23 8.24 9.58
C LEU A 34 5.34 6.73 9.30
N PHE A 35 4.49 6.20 8.43
CA PHE A 35 4.55 4.79 8.05
C PHE A 35 5.85 4.42 7.34
N ALA A 36 6.35 5.26 6.43
CA ALA A 36 7.63 5.03 5.76
C ALA A 36 8.78 4.92 6.77
N GLN A 37 8.82 5.82 7.77
CA GLN A 37 9.83 5.81 8.83
C GLN A 37 9.74 4.55 9.70
N VAL A 38 8.52 4.16 10.09
CA VAL A 38 8.29 3.05 11.00
C VAL A 38 8.53 1.68 10.33
N LEU A 39 8.19 1.56 9.05
CA LEU A 39 8.27 0.29 8.32
C LEU A 39 9.65 -0.06 7.78
N GLY A 40 10.55 0.91 7.62
CA GLY A 40 11.92 0.68 7.14
C GLY A 40 12.73 -0.32 7.98
N LYS A 41 12.30 -0.62 9.21
CA LYS A 41 12.93 -1.60 10.11
C LYS A 41 12.20 -2.94 10.23
N VAL A 42 11.08 -3.11 9.52
CA VAL A 42 10.15 -4.23 9.72
C VAL A 42 10.41 -5.38 8.75
N THR A 43 10.88 -5.06 7.56
CA THR A 43 11.19 -6.03 6.50
C THR A 43 12.48 -5.65 5.81
N THR A 44 13.20 -6.64 5.29
CA THR A 44 14.38 -6.45 4.45
C THR A 44 14.02 -6.38 2.97
N ALA A 45 12.78 -6.73 2.60
CA ALA A 45 12.30 -6.56 1.24
C ALA A 45 12.03 -5.07 0.96
N PRO A 46 12.18 -4.60 -0.28
CA PRO A 46 11.81 -3.24 -0.62
C PRO A 46 10.34 -2.98 -0.26
N LEU A 47 10.09 -1.85 0.38
CA LEU A 47 8.75 -1.41 0.76
C LEU A 47 8.60 0.07 0.47
N ALA A 48 7.60 0.41 -0.33
CA ALA A 48 7.20 1.79 -0.60
C ALA A 48 5.91 2.12 0.15
N VAL A 49 5.80 3.34 0.65
CA VAL A 49 4.55 3.90 1.22
C VAL A 49 4.12 5.08 0.36
N ARG A 50 2.85 5.12 -0.01
CA ARG A 50 2.26 6.18 -0.84
C ARG A 50 0.85 6.52 -0.37
N GLY A 51 0.55 7.82 -0.32
CA GLY A 51 -0.81 8.28 -0.11
C GLY A 51 -1.65 8.13 -1.38
N LEU A 52 -2.92 7.72 -1.24
CA LEU A 52 -3.85 7.66 -2.38
C LEU A 52 -4.02 9.05 -3.02
N ALA A 53 -4.09 10.11 -2.22
CA ALA A 53 -4.15 11.49 -2.69
C ALA A 53 -2.87 11.91 -3.45
N GLU A 54 -1.69 11.46 -3.02
CA GLU A 54 -0.41 11.77 -3.70
C GLU A 54 -0.34 11.13 -5.10
N MET A 55 -0.94 9.95 -5.25
CA MET A 55 -0.86 9.15 -6.48
C MET A 55 -1.87 9.57 -7.54
N ASP A 56 -3.09 9.93 -7.13
CA ASP A 56 -4.20 10.17 -8.03
C ASP A 56 -4.71 11.61 -7.99
N GLY A 57 -4.62 12.31 -6.85
CA GLY A 57 -5.07 13.69 -6.67
C GLY A 57 -6.58 13.94 -6.84
N THR A 58 -7.32 13.02 -7.47
CA THR A 58 -8.76 13.16 -7.79
C THR A 58 -9.68 12.29 -6.93
N GLY A 59 -9.14 11.30 -6.22
CA GLY A 59 -9.91 10.34 -5.43
C GLY A 59 -10.40 9.12 -6.23
N THR A 60 -10.34 9.16 -7.57
CA THR A 60 -10.69 8.07 -8.48
C THR A 60 -10.03 6.75 -8.09
N LEU A 61 -8.75 6.81 -7.70
CA LEU A 61 -8.02 5.61 -7.29
C LEU A 61 -8.55 5.00 -5.99
N ALA A 62 -8.89 5.85 -5.02
CA ALA A 62 -9.48 5.40 -3.76
C ALA A 62 -10.84 4.75 -4.01
N GLU A 63 -11.71 5.39 -4.80
CA GLU A 63 -13.04 4.85 -5.15
C GLU A 63 -12.94 3.48 -5.84
N ARG A 64 -12.06 3.35 -6.84
CA ARG A 64 -11.87 2.09 -7.57
C ARG A 64 -11.32 0.96 -6.71
N LEU A 65 -10.54 1.29 -5.68
CA LEU A 65 -10.01 0.34 -4.70
C LEU A 65 -10.99 0.09 -3.53
N GLY A 66 -12.10 0.82 -3.49
CA GLY A 66 -13.04 0.86 -2.36
C GLY A 66 -12.35 1.31 -1.07
N ALA A 67 -11.39 2.23 -1.17
CA ALA A 67 -10.51 2.62 -0.07
C ALA A 67 -11.08 3.72 0.80
N GLY A 68 -11.21 3.42 2.10
CA GLY A 68 -11.56 4.40 3.11
C GLY A 68 -10.41 5.37 3.40
N PRO A 69 -10.72 6.58 3.90
CA PRO A 69 -9.74 7.61 4.16
C PRO A 69 -8.80 7.28 5.34
N ASP A 70 -9.21 6.40 6.26
CA ASP A 70 -8.46 5.95 7.43
C ASP A 70 -7.94 4.50 7.31
N GLU A 71 -7.96 3.96 6.10
CA GLU A 71 -7.49 2.60 5.81
C GLU A 71 -6.10 2.58 5.19
N ALA A 72 -5.40 1.46 5.38
CA ALA A 72 -4.21 1.13 4.60
C ALA A 72 -4.37 -0.20 3.87
N ARG A 73 -3.81 -0.30 2.66
CA ARG A 73 -3.77 -1.52 1.86
C ARG A 73 -2.33 -1.93 1.62
N LEU A 74 -1.99 -3.14 2.02
CA LEU A 74 -0.70 -3.74 1.72
C LEU A 74 -0.82 -4.56 0.45
N ILE A 75 0.02 -4.24 -0.53
CA ILE A 75 0.06 -4.85 -1.85
C ILE A 75 1.41 -5.55 -2.02
N ARG A 76 1.37 -6.75 -2.61
CA ARG A 76 2.53 -7.58 -2.93
C ARG A 76 3.13 -7.23 -4.31
N PRO A 77 4.36 -7.69 -4.59
CA PRO A 77 5.02 -7.45 -5.89
C PRO A 77 4.25 -7.96 -7.12
N ASP A 78 3.41 -8.98 -6.94
CA ASP A 78 2.52 -9.56 -7.95
C ASP A 78 1.20 -8.80 -8.12
N ALA A 79 1.09 -7.61 -7.51
CA ALA A 79 -0.10 -6.76 -7.47
C ALA A 79 -1.33 -7.41 -6.80
N HIS A 80 -1.13 -8.32 -5.84
CA HIS A 80 -2.20 -8.78 -4.96
C HIS A 80 -2.28 -7.98 -3.66
N ILE A 81 -3.51 -7.65 -3.24
CA ILE A 81 -3.79 -7.09 -1.92
C ILE A 81 -3.59 -8.21 -0.91
N ALA A 82 -2.54 -8.09 -0.08
CA ALA A 82 -2.24 -9.01 1.01
C ALA A 82 -3.01 -8.67 2.29
N ALA A 83 -3.32 -7.39 2.52
CA ALA A 83 -4.10 -6.96 3.67
C ALA A 83 -4.84 -5.64 3.40
N ILE A 84 -6.03 -5.52 3.99
CA ILE A 84 -6.76 -4.26 4.18
C ILE A 84 -6.78 -4.01 5.68
N ILE A 85 -6.37 -2.83 6.10
CA ILE A 85 -6.12 -2.48 7.49
C ILE A 85 -7.02 -1.28 7.83
N PRO A 86 -8.20 -1.51 8.41
CA PRO A 86 -9.05 -0.43 8.88
C PRO A 86 -8.41 0.28 10.07
N HIS A 87 -8.68 1.58 10.22
CA HIS A 87 -8.10 2.42 11.26
C HIS A 87 -6.58 2.23 11.38
N ALA A 88 -5.87 2.42 10.26
CA ALA A 88 -4.48 2.01 10.14
C ALA A 88 -3.59 2.73 11.16
N GLY A 89 -3.08 1.97 12.13
CA GLY A 89 -2.10 2.41 13.11
C GLY A 89 -0.74 1.72 12.92
N PRO A 90 0.36 2.25 13.50
CA PRO A 90 1.72 1.74 13.32
C PRO A 90 1.86 0.24 13.61
N GLU A 91 1.26 -0.26 14.69
CA GLU A 91 1.40 -1.67 15.08
C GLU A 91 0.59 -2.61 14.18
N GLN A 92 -0.62 -2.21 13.76
CA GLN A 92 -1.45 -2.99 12.84
C GLN A 92 -0.74 -3.15 11.49
N VAL A 93 -0.15 -2.06 10.97
CA VAL A 93 0.58 -2.08 9.71
C VAL A 93 1.87 -2.91 9.82
N LYS A 94 2.64 -2.77 10.91
CA LYS A 94 3.81 -3.64 11.18
C LYS A 94 3.43 -5.12 11.17
N ALA A 95 2.34 -5.48 11.84
CA ALA A 95 1.88 -6.87 11.92
C ALA A 95 1.50 -7.41 10.54
N ALA A 96 0.79 -6.61 9.73
CA ALA A 96 0.43 -6.97 8.36
C ALA A 96 1.66 -7.20 7.48
N VAL A 97 2.65 -6.29 7.51
CA VAL A 97 3.90 -6.41 6.75
C VAL A 97 4.69 -7.66 7.15
N ARG A 98 4.83 -7.92 8.47
CA ARG A 98 5.52 -9.14 8.97
C ARG A 98 4.83 -10.41 8.49
N ARG A 99 3.49 -10.44 8.49
CA ARG A 99 2.72 -11.59 8.01
C ARG A 99 2.92 -11.79 6.51
N ALA A 100 2.79 -10.73 5.70
CA ALA A 100 2.93 -10.82 4.25
C ALA A 100 4.36 -11.18 3.80
N SER A 101 5.38 -10.68 4.52
CA SER A 101 6.79 -10.97 4.22
C SER A 101 7.15 -12.43 4.47
N ARG A 102 6.48 -13.11 5.39
CA ARG A 102 6.65 -14.57 5.60
C ARG A 102 6.04 -15.40 4.48
N LEU A 103 4.89 -14.99 3.97
CA LEU A 103 4.16 -15.66 2.88
C LEU A 103 4.78 -15.45 1.49
N SER A 104 5.78 -14.57 1.37
CA SER A 104 6.47 -14.29 0.10
C SER A 104 7.87 -14.91 0.03
N LYS A 105 8.26 -15.70 1.05
CA LYS A 105 9.54 -16.45 1.09
C LYS A 105 9.41 -17.90 0.58
N GLU A 106 8.29 -18.23 -0.05
CA GLU A 106 8.03 -19.56 -0.63
C GLU A 106 8.34 -19.61 -2.13
#